data_AF-A0A401I7Q2-F1
#
_entry.id   AF-A0A401I7Q2-F1
#
_cell.length_a   1.000
_cell.length_b   1.000
_cell.length_c   1.000
_cell.angle_alpha   90.00
_cell.angle_beta   90.00
_cell.angle_gamma   90.00
#
_symmetry.space_group_name_H-M   'P 1'
#
loop_
_entity.id
_entity.type
_entity.pdbx_description
1 polymer ?
#
loop_
_entity_poly.entity_id
_entity_poly.type
_entity_poly.pdbx_seq_one_letter_code
_entity_poly.pdbx_strand_id
1 'polypeptide(L)'
;METNKSDSETERVTGMLKWTFAAVMILGLSTISPAAQAPVFLYDNPVLALEVMETDTAIAPYASTVSPSDIPEDGYGPSDDAEVKSPEREAALTPEAAAPEESDRASLHPGVSAPEAFQTGASEPEASEPEASEPEAPAPEVRFETINGVAMDGDLSDVLAALGEPTERTTDELLGTEEVHYPKLTVGLYEGLVDYVVVPASAGSVRLGDTEALLALAQLRELLGEPDHVADDGLVYVRGPLALKLFTDEGGSALSTLEVYWAASS
;
A
#
# COMPACT_ATOMS: atom_id res chain seq x y z
N MET A 1 -18.57 -35.87 -52.39
CA MET A 1 -18.83 -35.58 -50.97
C MET A 1 -17.54 -35.86 -50.25
N GLU A 2 -16.68 -34.85 -50.18
CA GLU A 2 -15.41 -34.90 -49.44
C GLU A 2 -15.56 -33.99 -48.24
N THR A 3 -15.40 -34.56 -47.04
CA THR A 3 -15.44 -33.85 -45.77
C THR A 3 -14.01 -33.48 -45.38
N ASN A 4 -13.72 -32.18 -45.43
CA ASN A 4 -12.45 -31.62 -44.96
C ASN A 4 -12.55 -31.40 -43.44
N LYS A 5 -11.67 -32.05 -42.69
CA LYS A 5 -11.55 -31.96 -41.23
C LYS A 5 -10.38 -31.03 -40.96
N SER A 6 -10.67 -29.81 -40.49
CA SER A 6 -9.63 -28.86 -40.07
C SER A 6 -9.34 -29.05 -38.58
N ASP A 7 -8.18 -29.63 -38.31
CA ASP A 7 -7.48 -29.53 -37.02
C ASP A 7 -6.98 -28.09 -36.84
N SER A 8 -7.31 -27.48 -35.70
CA SER A 8 -6.69 -26.25 -35.23
C SER A 8 -6.12 -26.51 -33.83
N GLU A 9 -4.93 -27.09 -33.82
CA GLU A 9 -4.04 -27.19 -32.68
C GLU A 9 -3.19 -25.91 -32.67
N THR A 10 -3.56 -24.94 -31.85
CA THR A 10 -2.80 -23.69 -31.69
C THR A 10 -1.88 -23.84 -30.49
N GLU A 11 -0.61 -24.14 -30.77
CA GLU A 11 0.51 -24.06 -29.84
C GLU A 11 0.55 -22.69 -29.14
N ARG A 12 0.37 -22.68 -27.82
CA ARG A 12 0.74 -21.55 -26.96
C ARG A 12 2.24 -21.66 -26.69
N VAL A 13 3.01 -20.90 -27.48
CA VAL A 13 4.45 -20.75 -27.32
C VAL A 13 4.73 -20.00 -26.02
N THR A 14 5.38 -20.69 -25.09
CA THR A 14 5.94 -20.20 -23.83
C THR A 14 7.00 -19.13 -24.09
N GLY A 15 6.66 -17.86 -23.84
CA GLY A 15 7.60 -16.74 -23.80
C GLY A 15 8.25 -16.63 -22.43
N MET A 16 9.29 -17.43 -22.20
CA MET A 16 10.15 -17.34 -21.01
C MET A 16 11.20 -16.24 -21.25
N LEU A 17 10.83 -14.98 -21.01
CA LEU A 17 11.75 -13.84 -21.11
C LEU A 17 12.35 -13.55 -19.74
N LYS A 18 13.68 -13.62 -19.67
CA LYS A 18 14.50 -13.38 -18.48
C LYS A 18 14.45 -11.90 -18.10
N TRP A 19 13.85 -11.58 -16.95
CA TRP A 19 13.96 -10.25 -16.35
C TRP A 19 15.15 -10.24 -15.39
N THR A 20 16.06 -9.30 -15.63
CA THR A 20 17.25 -9.08 -14.81
C THR A 20 17.03 -7.77 -14.05
N PHE A 21 16.94 -7.89 -12.72
CA PHE A 21 16.99 -6.88 -11.65
C PHE A 21 17.10 -5.39 -11.99
N ALA A 22 16.21 -4.60 -11.36
CA ALA A 22 16.55 -3.31 -10.77
C ALA A 22 15.70 -3.10 -9.48
N ALA A 23 16.19 -3.60 -8.35
CA ALA A 23 15.70 -3.25 -7.02
C ALA A 23 16.40 -1.96 -6.57
N VAL A 24 15.69 -0.84 -6.56
CA VAL A 24 16.18 0.45 -6.05
C VAL A 24 15.00 1.20 -5.40
N MET A 25 15.17 1.50 -4.10
CA MET A 25 14.52 2.53 -3.26
C MET A 25 13.23 2.19 -2.51
N ILE A 26 13.38 1.77 -1.25
CA ILE A 26 12.69 2.43 -0.11
C ILE A 26 13.72 2.61 1.03
N LEU A 27 14.52 3.68 0.95
CA LEU A 27 15.22 4.25 2.10
C LEU A 27 14.51 5.54 2.49
N GLY A 28 14.30 5.71 3.80
CA GLY A 28 13.34 6.64 4.37
C GLY A 28 13.56 8.11 4.03
N LEU A 29 12.45 8.77 3.70
CA LEU A 29 12.26 10.18 3.98
C LEU A 29 11.52 10.30 5.32
N SER A 30 12.27 10.19 6.41
CA SER A 30 11.83 10.77 7.68
C SER A 30 11.68 12.27 7.49
N THR A 31 10.49 12.77 7.76
CA THR A 31 10.14 14.19 7.76
C THR A 31 11.09 14.99 8.65
N ILE A 32 11.78 15.97 8.06
CA ILE A 32 12.55 16.99 8.77
C ILE A 32 11.57 17.88 9.54
N SER A 33 11.73 17.89 10.86
CA SER A 33 11.04 18.78 11.78
C SER A 33 11.62 20.22 11.68
N PRO A 34 10.81 21.29 11.63
CA PRO A 34 11.32 22.65 11.51
C PRO A 34 11.56 23.28 12.89
N ALA A 35 12.82 23.40 13.31
CA ALA A 35 13.19 24.38 14.33
C ALA A 35 14.67 24.78 14.22
N ALA A 36 14.91 26.10 14.30
CA ALA A 36 16.18 26.82 14.43
C ALA A 36 16.99 27.03 13.14
N GLN A 37 16.84 28.25 12.60
CA GLN A 37 17.78 28.88 11.66
C GLN A 37 19.10 29.24 12.36
N ALA A 38 20.22 28.99 11.68
CA ALA A 38 21.39 29.87 11.68
C ALA A 38 22.13 29.74 10.32
N PRO A 39 22.78 30.79 9.80
CA PRO A 39 23.08 30.89 8.37
C PRO A 39 24.54 30.57 8.00
N VAL A 40 24.70 30.45 6.68
CA VAL A 40 25.94 30.54 5.88
C VAL A 40 26.77 29.25 5.78
N PHE A 41 26.83 28.67 4.58
CA PHE A 41 28.10 28.53 3.83
C PHE A 41 27.83 28.37 2.33
N LEU A 42 28.51 29.25 1.59
CA LEU A 42 28.66 29.34 0.14
C LEU A 42 29.49 28.15 -0.36
N TYR A 43 29.01 27.39 -1.34
CA TYR A 43 29.82 26.62 -2.31
C TYR A 43 28.96 26.47 -3.57
N ASP A 44 29.20 27.29 -4.59
CA ASP A 44 30.13 27.07 -5.72
C ASP A 44 29.76 25.80 -6.51
N ASN A 45 29.04 26.04 -7.60
CA ASN A 45 28.40 25.06 -8.47
C ASN A 45 29.21 25.01 -9.78
N PRO A 46 30.00 23.95 -10.04
CA PRO A 46 30.61 23.78 -11.35
C PRO A 46 29.61 23.16 -12.32
N VAL A 47 29.22 23.99 -13.29
CA VAL A 47 28.64 23.67 -14.59
C VAL A 47 29.29 22.40 -15.17
N LEU A 48 28.53 21.33 -15.30
CA LEU A 48 28.86 20.25 -16.23
C LEU A 48 28.02 20.42 -17.49
N ALA A 49 28.73 20.73 -18.57
CA ALA A 49 28.22 20.78 -19.92
C ALA A 49 27.70 19.40 -20.34
N LEU A 50 26.40 19.34 -20.68
CA LEU A 50 25.85 18.21 -21.43
C LEU A 50 26.23 18.40 -22.90
N GLU A 51 27.05 17.48 -23.40
CA GLU A 51 27.29 17.28 -24.83
C GLU A 51 25.98 16.87 -25.51
N VAL A 52 25.57 17.67 -26.47
CA VAL A 52 24.46 17.41 -27.39
C VAL A 52 24.95 16.39 -28.42
N MET A 53 24.49 15.15 -28.31
CA MET A 53 24.59 14.19 -29.42
C MET A 53 23.41 14.41 -30.36
N GLU A 54 23.68 15.12 -31.46
CA GLU A 54 22.81 15.19 -32.63
C GLU A 54 22.69 13.79 -33.26
N THR A 55 21.49 13.23 -33.25
CA THR A 55 21.15 12.10 -34.12
C THR A 55 20.23 12.61 -35.23
N ASP A 56 20.84 12.79 -36.39
CA ASP A 56 20.20 13.04 -37.67
C ASP A 56 19.49 11.74 -38.09
N THR A 57 18.16 11.74 -38.06
CA THR A 57 17.35 10.72 -38.75
C THR A 57 16.17 11.40 -39.41
N ALA A 58 16.36 11.66 -40.70
CA ALA A 58 15.33 12.03 -41.65
C ALA A 58 14.50 10.81 -42.10
N ILE A 59 13.38 11.12 -42.78
CA ILE A 59 12.42 10.26 -43.51
C ILE A 59 11.17 9.92 -42.65
N ALA A 60 9.91 10.27 -42.97
CA ALA A 60 9.23 10.84 -44.13
C ALA A 60 7.86 11.45 -43.70
N PRO A 61 7.21 12.29 -44.54
CA PRO A 61 6.02 13.04 -44.15
C PRO A 61 4.73 12.24 -44.34
N TYR A 62 3.94 12.09 -43.26
CA TYR A 62 2.50 11.85 -43.40
C TYR A 62 1.77 13.18 -43.30
N ALA A 63 1.32 13.64 -44.46
CA ALA A 63 0.37 14.73 -44.58
C ALA A 63 -1.01 14.26 -44.12
N SER A 64 -1.44 14.71 -42.95
CA SER A 64 -2.86 14.76 -42.58
C SER A 64 -3.25 16.22 -42.40
N THR A 65 -3.85 16.78 -43.45
CA THR A 65 -4.53 18.07 -43.41
C THR A 65 -5.84 17.91 -42.66
N VAL A 66 -5.86 18.25 -41.37
CA VAL A 66 -7.10 18.58 -40.67
C VAL A 66 -7.27 20.09 -40.77
N SER A 67 -8.31 20.51 -41.49
CA SER A 67 -8.72 21.90 -41.63
C SER A 67 -9.16 22.47 -40.27
N PRO A 68 -8.57 23.58 -39.79
CA PRO A 68 -9.17 24.37 -38.74
C PRO A 68 -10.11 25.39 -39.39
N SER A 69 -11.41 25.16 -39.28
CA SER A 69 -12.40 26.20 -39.55
C SER A 69 -13.45 26.12 -38.45
N ASP A 70 -13.77 27.30 -37.92
CA ASP A 70 -14.86 27.59 -36.98
C ASP A 70 -14.55 27.39 -35.48
N ILE A 71 -13.60 28.17 -34.96
CA ILE A 71 -13.70 28.68 -33.59
C ILE A 71 -14.22 30.12 -33.68
N PRO A 72 -15.42 30.44 -33.18
CA PRO A 72 -15.90 31.81 -33.12
C PRO A 72 -15.05 32.61 -32.10
N GLU A 73 -14.38 33.63 -32.62
CA GLU A 73 -13.80 34.72 -31.82
C GLU A 73 -14.93 35.56 -31.25
N ASP A 74 -15.35 35.28 -30.02
CA ASP A 74 -16.22 36.18 -29.27
C ASP A 74 -15.64 36.42 -27.87
N GLY A 75 -15.29 37.69 -27.62
CA GLY A 75 -15.50 38.29 -26.30
C GLY A 75 -14.31 38.35 -25.35
N TYR A 76 -13.22 39.01 -25.76
CA TYR A 76 -12.28 39.61 -24.80
C TYR A 76 -12.98 40.79 -24.09
N GLY A 77 -13.62 40.51 -22.95
CA GLY A 77 -14.14 41.51 -22.02
C GLY A 77 -13.09 41.89 -20.97
N PRO A 78 -12.96 43.16 -20.59
CA PRO A 78 -12.03 43.58 -19.54
C PRO A 78 -12.49 43.02 -18.19
N SER A 79 -11.66 42.17 -17.58
CA SER A 79 -11.87 41.75 -16.19
C SER A 79 -11.34 42.84 -15.28
N ASP A 80 -12.26 43.47 -14.58
CA ASP A 80 -12.03 44.44 -13.52
C ASP A 80 -11.05 43.92 -12.47
N ASP A 81 -10.04 44.74 -12.17
CA ASP A 81 -9.19 44.67 -10.99
C ASP A 81 -10.04 44.71 -9.72
N ALA A 82 -10.43 43.55 -9.20
CA ALA A 82 -10.98 43.42 -7.87
C ALA A 82 -9.81 43.30 -6.86
N GLU A 83 -9.40 44.46 -6.36
CA GLU A 83 -8.51 44.64 -5.21
C GLU A 83 -9.13 43.95 -3.97
N VAL A 84 -8.73 42.70 -3.72
CA VAL A 84 -9.10 41.97 -2.50
C VAL A 84 -8.15 42.42 -1.38
N LYS A 85 -8.66 43.30 -0.52
CA LYS A 85 -8.07 43.65 0.77
C LYS A 85 -7.93 42.42 1.65
N SER A 86 -6.68 42.03 1.92
CA SER A 86 -6.29 41.15 3.02
C SER A 86 -6.65 41.79 4.37
N PRO A 87 -7.40 41.11 5.25
CA PRO A 87 -7.49 41.53 6.64
C PRO A 87 -6.26 41.02 7.40
N GLU A 88 -5.44 41.97 7.86
CA GLU A 88 -4.49 41.77 8.95
C GLU A 88 -5.24 41.19 10.16
N ARG A 89 -4.95 39.93 10.50
CA ARG A 89 -5.25 39.38 11.82
C ARG A 89 -3.97 39.37 12.65
N GLU A 90 -3.71 40.50 13.28
CA GLU A 90 -3.04 40.53 14.58
C GLU A 90 -3.90 39.77 15.61
N ALA A 91 -3.35 38.72 16.20
CA ALA A 91 -3.79 38.23 17.51
C ALA A 91 -2.65 37.47 18.19
N ALA A 92 -1.92 38.21 19.01
CA ALA A 92 -1.35 37.84 20.30
C ALA A 92 -1.01 36.35 20.57
N LEU A 93 0.29 36.05 20.53
CA LEU A 93 0.89 34.93 21.26
C LEU A 93 1.35 35.42 22.64
N THR A 94 0.70 34.95 23.70
CA THR A 94 1.24 34.93 25.07
C THR A 94 1.76 33.53 25.38
N PRO A 95 3.05 33.35 25.72
CA PRO A 95 3.54 32.12 26.31
C PRO A 95 3.44 32.20 27.83
N GLU A 96 2.47 31.51 28.44
CA GLU A 96 2.45 31.28 29.89
C GLU A 96 3.02 29.89 30.17
N ALA A 97 4.26 29.89 30.65
CA ALA A 97 4.95 28.73 31.17
C ALA A 97 4.32 28.30 32.50
N ALA A 98 3.85 27.05 32.57
CA ALA A 98 3.53 26.38 33.83
C ALA A 98 4.36 25.10 33.94
N ALA A 99 5.10 25.04 35.04
CA ALA A 99 6.06 24.02 35.44
C ALA A 99 5.40 22.65 35.77
N PRO A 100 6.20 21.57 35.86
CA PRO A 100 5.72 20.25 36.27
C PRO A 100 5.54 20.17 37.79
N GLU A 101 4.36 19.72 38.23
CA GLU A 101 4.14 19.30 39.62
C GLU A 101 4.57 17.83 39.77
N GLU A 102 5.71 17.68 40.42
CA GLU A 102 6.22 16.45 41.01
C GLU A 102 5.23 15.98 42.10
N SER A 103 4.63 14.79 41.94
CA SER A 103 3.83 14.17 42.99
C SER A 103 4.41 12.83 43.38
N ASP A 104 5.39 12.93 44.29
CA ASP A 104 5.76 11.88 45.23
C ASP A 104 4.51 11.31 45.93
N ARG A 105 4.18 10.05 45.65
CA ARG A 105 3.59 9.17 46.66
C ARG A 105 4.20 7.78 46.61
N ALA A 106 5.26 7.64 47.38
CA ALA A 106 5.56 6.42 48.10
C ALA A 106 4.34 6.03 48.97
N SER A 107 3.89 4.78 48.85
CA SER A 107 3.14 4.10 49.91
C SER A 107 3.41 2.60 49.85
N LEU A 108 4.27 2.21 50.78
CA LEU A 108 4.53 0.88 51.30
C LEU A 108 3.24 0.11 51.61
N HIS A 109 3.18 -1.17 51.24
CA HIS A 109 2.45 -2.18 52.00
C HIS A 109 3.27 -3.49 52.07
N PRO A 110 3.67 -3.94 53.28
CA PRO A 110 4.29 -5.23 53.52
C PRO A 110 3.27 -6.27 54.02
N GLY A 111 3.50 -7.55 53.66
CA GLY A 111 2.88 -8.74 54.27
C GLY A 111 1.39 -8.92 53.92
N VAL A 112 0.80 -10.11 53.92
CA VAL A 112 1.03 -11.31 54.72
C VAL A 112 0.30 -12.49 54.01
N SER A 113 0.73 -13.70 54.34
CA SER A 113 -0.11 -14.92 54.43
C SER A 113 -0.27 -15.81 53.19
N ALA A 114 0.64 -16.78 53.10
CA ALA A 114 0.23 -18.16 52.87
C ALA A 114 -0.74 -18.62 54.00
N PRO A 115 -1.76 -19.42 53.69
CA PRO A 115 -1.65 -20.83 54.10
C PRO A 115 -2.36 -21.84 53.18
N GLU A 116 -1.94 -23.09 53.39
CA GLU A 116 -2.74 -24.32 53.37
C GLU A 116 -3.02 -25.04 52.03
N ALA A 117 -2.14 -26.02 51.82
CA ALA A 117 -2.43 -27.37 51.35
C ALA A 117 -3.90 -27.80 51.48
N PHE A 118 -4.55 -27.98 50.32
CA PHE A 118 -5.73 -28.82 50.20
C PHE A 118 -5.38 -30.17 49.58
N GLN A 119 -6.03 -31.18 50.14
CA GLN A 119 -5.70 -32.59 50.09
C GLN A 119 -5.87 -33.18 48.70
N THR A 120 -4.91 -34.05 48.39
CA THR A 120 -4.98 -35.16 47.44
C THR A 120 -6.27 -35.98 47.61
N GLY A 121 -7.25 -35.73 46.75
CA GLY A 121 -8.32 -36.66 46.44
C GLY A 121 -7.98 -37.42 45.17
N ALA A 122 -7.36 -38.59 45.32
CA ALA A 122 -7.16 -39.54 44.23
C ALA A 122 -8.53 -40.07 43.79
N SER A 123 -9.06 -39.50 42.71
CA SER A 123 -10.12 -40.12 41.91
C SER A 123 -9.45 -40.87 40.78
N GLU A 124 -9.71 -42.16 40.76
CA GLU A 124 -9.32 -43.13 39.76
C GLU A 124 -9.68 -42.61 38.35
N PRO A 125 -8.73 -42.53 37.40
CA PRO A 125 -9.04 -42.07 36.06
C PRO A 125 -9.82 -43.17 35.36
N GLU A 126 -11.14 -42.98 35.23
CA GLU A 126 -11.92 -43.72 34.24
C GLU A 126 -11.30 -43.42 32.88
N ALA A 127 -10.73 -44.46 32.29
CA ALA A 127 -10.13 -44.45 30.97
C ALA A 127 -11.23 -44.22 29.93
N SER A 128 -11.55 -42.95 29.71
CA SER A 128 -12.28 -42.51 28.52
C SER A 128 -11.43 -42.88 27.32
N GLU A 129 -11.92 -43.85 26.54
CA GLU A 129 -11.38 -44.19 25.23
C GLU A 129 -11.23 -42.90 24.42
N PRO A 130 -10.08 -42.68 23.75
CA PRO A 130 -9.90 -41.50 22.92
C PRO A 130 -10.91 -41.60 21.78
N GLU A 131 -11.97 -40.79 21.84
CA GLU A 131 -12.83 -40.54 20.70
C GLU A 131 -11.91 -40.06 19.58
N ALA A 132 -11.71 -40.95 18.59
CA ALA A 132 -10.91 -40.68 17.42
C ALA A 132 -11.54 -39.48 16.71
N SER A 133 -10.98 -38.29 16.97
CA SER A 133 -11.38 -37.05 16.34
C SER A 133 -11.30 -37.29 14.83
N GLU A 134 -12.45 -37.25 14.16
CA GLU A 134 -12.49 -37.24 12.71
C GLU A 134 -11.56 -36.14 12.21
N PRO A 135 -10.74 -36.40 11.17
CA PRO A 135 -9.82 -35.41 10.66
C PRO A 135 -10.62 -34.20 10.21
N GLU A 136 -10.52 -33.10 10.96
CA GLU A 136 -11.07 -31.81 10.54
C GLU A 136 -10.53 -31.51 9.15
N ALA A 137 -11.45 -31.25 8.22
CA ALA A 137 -11.07 -30.83 6.87
C ALA A 137 -10.18 -29.58 6.99
N PRO A 138 -9.09 -29.49 6.21
CA PRO A 138 -8.20 -28.35 6.28
C PRO A 138 -8.99 -27.06 6.04
N ALA A 139 -8.76 -26.05 6.89
CA ALA A 139 -9.35 -24.74 6.72
C ALA A 139 -9.02 -24.20 5.31
N PRO A 140 -9.96 -23.51 4.66
CA PRO A 140 -9.73 -22.94 3.33
C PRO A 140 -8.56 -21.96 3.37
N GLU A 141 -7.62 -22.14 2.45
CA GLU A 141 -6.45 -21.26 2.30
C GLU A 141 -6.88 -19.89 1.75
N VAL A 142 -6.47 -18.82 2.42
CA VAL A 142 -6.75 -17.44 1.99
C VAL A 142 -5.90 -17.09 0.77
N ARG A 143 -6.57 -16.51 -0.22
CA ARG A 143 -6.03 -16.17 -1.53
C ARG A 143 -5.81 -14.66 -1.68
N PHE A 144 -4.73 -14.27 -2.36
CA PHE A 144 -4.31 -12.87 -2.53
C PHE A 144 -4.51 -12.35 -3.96
N GLU A 145 -5.03 -13.18 -4.86
CA GLU A 145 -5.21 -12.89 -6.28
C GLU A 145 -6.23 -11.77 -6.53
N THR A 146 -7.10 -11.49 -5.56
CA THR A 146 -8.08 -10.40 -5.65
C THR A 146 -8.22 -9.69 -4.31
N ILE A 147 -8.14 -8.35 -4.30
CA ILE A 147 -8.28 -7.51 -3.11
C ILE A 147 -9.40 -6.50 -3.35
N ASN A 148 -10.46 -6.58 -2.54
CA ASN A 148 -11.65 -5.73 -2.68
C ASN A 148 -12.23 -5.71 -4.12
N GLY A 149 -12.08 -6.82 -4.87
CA GLY A 149 -12.52 -6.94 -6.26
C GLY A 149 -11.48 -6.58 -7.31
N VAL A 150 -10.34 -6.02 -6.93
CA VAL A 150 -9.21 -5.74 -7.83
C VAL A 150 -8.36 -6.99 -8.01
N ALA A 151 -8.23 -7.47 -9.24
CA ALA A 151 -7.36 -8.60 -9.57
C ALA A 151 -5.90 -8.14 -9.65
N MET A 152 -4.97 -8.89 -9.03
CA MET A 152 -3.54 -8.55 -9.04
C MET A 152 -2.89 -8.70 -10.42
N ASP A 153 -3.47 -9.51 -11.31
CA ASP A 153 -3.06 -9.66 -12.72
C ASP A 153 -3.85 -8.78 -13.69
N GLY A 154 -4.70 -7.88 -13.15
CA GLY A 154 -5.52 -6.97 -13.94
C GLY A 154 -4.78 -5.71 -14.39
N ASP A 155 -5.48 -4.91 -15.20
CA ASP A 155 -5.03 -3.60 -15.66
C ASP A 155 -5.91 -2.45 -15.13
N LEU A 156 -5.60 -1.21 -15.51
CA LEU A 156 -6.39 -0.04 -15.11
C LEU A 156 -7.88 -0.16 -15.48
N SER A 157 -8.21 -0.76 -16.63
CA SER A 157 -9.60 -0.94 -17.04
C SER A 157 -10.34 -1.88 -16.10
N ASP A 158 -9.69 -2.95 -15.64
CA ASP A 158 -10.25 -3.88 -14.65
C ASP A 158 -10.46 -3.19 -13.29
N VAL A 159 -9.49 -2.37 -12.86
CA VAL A 159 -9.59 -1.57 -11.62
C VAL A 159 -10.80 -0.64 -11.68
N LEU A 160 -10.96 0.11 -12.77
CA LEU A 160 -12.09 1.03 -12.96
C LEU A 160 -13.42 0.28 -13.06
N ALA A 161 -13.45 -0.91 -13.67
CA ALA A 161 -14.64 -1.73 -13.72
C ALA A 161 -15.05 -2.27 -12.34
N ALA A 162 -14.08 -2.61 -11.49
CA ALA A 162 -14.33 -3.13 -10.15
C ALA A 162 -14.72 -2.03 -9.15
N LEU A 163 -14.07 -0.87 -9.21
CA LEU A 163 -14.16 0.16 -8.17
C LEU A 163 -14.85 1.46 -8.62
N GLY A 164 -15.02 1.67 -9.91
CA GLY A 164 -15.51 2.91 -10.49
C GLY A 164 -14.43 4.00 -10.57
N GLU A 165 -14.88 5.25 -10.66
CA GLU A 165 -14.01 6.42 -10.78
C GLU A 165 -13.20 6.67 -9.50
N PRO A 166 -11.89 6.91 -9.60
CA PRO A 166 -11.05 7.21 -8.45
C PRO A 166 -11.26 8.64 -7.94
N THR A 167 -10.82 8.89 -6.71
CA THR A 167 -10.78 10.24 -6.13
C THR A 167 -9.63 11.05 -6.70
N GLU A 168 -8.50 10.40 -6.95
CA GLU A 168 -7.26 11.01 -7.42
C GLU A 168 -6.42 10.00 -8.20
N ARG A 169 -5.60 10.49 -9.14
CA ARG A 169 -4.62 9.72 -9.89
C ARG A 169 -3.30 10.48 -9.90
N THR A 170 -2.22 9.79 -9.58
CA THR A 170 -0.86 10.34 -9.55
C THR A 170 0.01 9.54 -10.50
N THR A 171 0.81 10.20 -11.34
CA THR A 171 1.71 9.52 -12.29
C THR A 171 3.13 9.98 -12.05
N ASP A 172 4.06 9.03 -11.92
CA ASP A 172 5.50 9.29 -11.97
C ASP A 172 6.02 8.93 -13.37
N GLU A 173 6.21 9.94 -14.20
CA GLU A 173 6.70 9.76 -15.58
C GLU A 173 8.12 9.18 -15.64
N LEU A 174 8.93 9.37 -14.59
CA LEU A 174 10.31 8.87 -14.56
C LEU A 174 10.34 7.36 -14.30
N LEU A 175 9.45 6.88 -13.45
CA LEU A 175 9.35 5.47 -13.08
C LEU A 175 8.35 4.70 -13.95
N GLY A 176 7.49 5.39 -14.70
CA GLY A 176 6.41 4.75 -15.46
C GLY A 176 5.35 4.12 -14.55
N THR A 177 5.21 4.64 -13.33
CA THR A 177 4.25 4.18 -12.34
C THR A 177 3.05 5.12 -12.27
N GLU A 178 1.91 4.55 -11.93
CA GLU A 178 0.68 5.29 -11.68
C GLU A 178 0.05 4.81 -10.37
N GLU A 179 -0.34 5.73 -9.49
CA GLU A 179 -1.17 5.44 -8.33
C GLU A 179 -2.60 5.92 -8.56
N VAL A 180 -3.56 5.06 -8.28
CA VAL A 180 -5.00 5.33 -8.37
C VAL A 180 -5.61 5.25 -6.98
N HIS A 181 -6.11 6.39 -6.49
CA HIS A 181 -6.54 6.54 -5.11
C HIS A 181 -8.06 6.51 -4.96
N TYR A 182 -8.54 5.66 -4.05
CA TYR A 182 -9.93 5.56 -3.64
C TYR A 182 -10.04 5.87 -2.13
N PRO A 183 -11.24 6.16 -1.61
CA PRO A 183 -11.39 6.54 -0.19
C PRO A 183 -10.89 5.50 0.83
N LYS A 184 -10.77 4.23 0.42
CA LYS A 184 -10.42 3.11 1.30
C LYS A 184 -9.32 2.19 0.76
N LEU A 185 -8.70 2.53 -0.38
CA LEU A 185 -7.59 1.76 -0.95
C LEU A 185 -6.83 2.59 -1.99
N THR A 186 -5.57 2.25 -2.22
CA THR A 186 -4.75 2.76 -3.32
C THR A 186 -4.32 1.57 -4.18
N VAL A 187 -4.36 1.71 -5.50
CA VAL A 187 -3.82 0.73 -6.45
C VAL A 187 -2.61 1.34 -7.14
N GLY A 188 -1.45 0.70 -7.00
CA GLY A 188 -0.26 1.04 -7.77
C GLY A 188 -0.20 0.22 -9.05
N LEU A 189 0.09 0.89 -10.15
CA LEU A 189 0.28 0.29 -11.46
C LEU A 189 1.69 0.55 -11.97
N TYR A 190 2.26 -0.46 -12.63
CA TYR A 190 3.51 -0.38 -13.37
C TYR A 190 3.28 -0.87 -14.80
N GLU A 191 3.65 -0.06 -15.79
CA GLU A 191 3.35 -0.32 -17.21
C GLU A 191 1.87 -0.63 -17.49
N GLY A 192 0.96 -0.05 -16.70
CA GLY A 192 -0.49 -0.21 -16.82
C GLY A 192 -1.07 -1.49 -16.18
N LEU A 193 -0.24 -2.33 -15.56
CA LEU A 193 -0.66 -3.52 -14.82
C LEU A 193 -0.65 -3.27 -13.32
N VAL A 194 -1.52 -3.94 -12.58
CA VAL A 194 -1.54 -3.86 -11.11
C VAL A 194 -0.25 -4.43 -10.54
N ASP A 195 0.51 -3.59 -9.85
CA ASP A 195 1.76 -3.95 -9.18
C ASP A 195 1.54 -4.16 -7.67
N TYR A 196 0.77 -3.27 -7.04
CA TYR A 196 0.39 -3.39 -5.63
C TYR A 196 -1.00 -2.82 -5.31
N VAL A 197 -1.56 -3.31 -4.21
CA VAL A 197 -2.80 -2.78 -3.61
C VAL A 197 -2.57 -2.51 -2.14
N VAL A 198 -2.87 -1.28 -1.71
CA VAL A 198 -2.71 -0.81 -0.32
C VAL A 198 -4.09 -0.51 0.27
N VAL A 199 -4.37 -1.07 1.45
CA VAL A 199 -5.61 -0.86 2.20
C VAL A 199 -5.28 -0.35 3.60
N PRO A 200 -5.59 0.93 3.94
CA PRO A 200 -5.35 1.45 5.28
C PRO A 200 -6.28 0.77 6.30
N ALA A 201 -5.81 0.60 7.54
CA ALA A 201 -6.61 -0.01 8.61
C ALA A 201 -7.94 0.75 8.87
N SER A 202 -7.97 2.06 8.57
CA SER A 202 -9.18 2.90 8.65
C SER A 202 -10.30 2.48 7.70
N ALA A 203 -10.04 1.64 6.69
CA ALA A 203 -11.06 1.08 5.82
C ALA A 203 -12.06 0.17 6.58
N GLY A 204 -11.61 -0.41 7.69
CA GLY A 204 -12.39 -1.24 8.62
C GLY A 204 -12.42 -2.73 8.28
N SER A 205 -12.54 -3.07 6.99
CA SER A 205 -12.50 -4.44 6.49
C SER A 205 -11.79 -4.53 5.15
N VAL A 206 -11.40 -5.75 4.79
CA VAL A 206 -10.79 -6.10 3.51
C VAL A 206 -11.39 -7.42 3.02
N ARG A 207 -11.51 -7.57 1.71
CA ARG A 207 -11.85 -8.83 1.06
C ARG A 207 -10.62 -9.37 0.32
N LEU A 208 -10.14 -10.54 0.73
CA LEU A 208 -9.02 -11.29 0.15
C LEU A 208 -9.57 -12.52 -0.57
N GLY A 209 -9.64 -12.48 -1.90
CA GLY A 209 -10.39 -13.45 -2.70
C GLY A 209 -11.86 -13.48 -2.28
N ASP A 210 -12.33 -14.64 -1.85
CA ASP A 210 -13.70 -14.84 -1.36
C ASP A 210 -13.87 -14.60 0.16
N THR A 211 -12.79 -14.23 0.85
CA THR A 211 -12.78 -14.11 2.32
C THR A 211 -12.84 -12.66 2.75
N GLU A 212 -13.82 -12.29 3.57
CA GLU A 212 -13.91 -10.97 4.19
C GLU A 212 -13.37 -10.99 5.62
N ALA A 213 -12.53 -10.01 5.96
CA ALA A 213 -11.85 -9.92 7.24
C ALA A 213 -11.89 -8.48 7.78
N LEU A 214 -11.94 -8.34 9.11
CA LEU A 214 -11.71 -7.03 9.73
C LEU A 214 -10.23 -6.69 9.69
N LEU A 215 -9.91 -5.42 9.44
CA LEU A 215 -8.53 -4.91 9.44
C LEU A 215 -8.02 -4.68 10.88
N ALA A 216 -7.99 -5.75 11.65
CA ALA A 216 -7.44 -5.80 12.99
C ALA A 216 -6.33 -6.85 13.03
N LEU A 217 -5.14 -6.48 13.54
CA LEU A 217 -3.94 -7.32 13.50
C LEU A 217 -4.19 -8.73 14.07
N ALA A 218 -4.88 -8.84 15.21
CA ALA A 218 -5.18 -10.14 15.82
C ALA A 218 -6.05 -11.03 14.92
N GLN A 219 -7.08 -10.47 14.27
CA GLN A 219 -7.98 -11.23 13.40
C GLN A 219 -7.30 -11.64 12.10
N LEU A 220 -6.48 -10.77 11.53
CA LEU A 220 -5.70 -11.11 10.34
C LEU A 220 -4.67 -12.21 10.64
N ARG A 221 -4.03 -12.20 11.81
CA ARG A 221 -3.12 -13.30 12.22
C ARG A 221 -3.86 -14.62 12.41
N GLU A 222 -5.03 -14.58 13.04
CA GLU A 222 -5.86 -15.78 13.19
C GLU A 222 -6.29 -16.33 11.83
N LEU A 223 -6.67 -15.45 10.91
CA LEU A 223 -7.11 -15.82 9.57
C LEU A 223 -5.97 -16.33 8.67
N LEU A 224 -4.81 -15.67 8.70
CA LEU A 224 -3.70 -15.93 7.78
C LEU A 224 -2.74 -17.00 8.30
N GLY A 225 -2.77 -17.29 9.60
CA GLY A 225 -1.91 -18.26 10.27
C GLY A 225 -0.56 -17.68 10.70
N GLU A 226 0.48 -18.52 10.68
CA GLU A 226 1.84 -18.09 11.00
C GLU A 226 2.45 -17.28 9.84
N PRO A 227 3.08 -16.13 10.10
CA PRO A 227 3.73 -15.35 9.05
C PRO A 227 4.99 -16.06 8.54
N ASP A 228 5.25 -15.91 7.24
CA ASP A 228 6.45 -16.43 6.58
C ASP A 228 7.68 -15.60 6.94
N HIS A 229 7.51 -14.29 7.15
CA HIS A 229 8.55 -13.40 7.66
C HIS A 229 8.01 -12.40 8.70
N VAL A 230 8.87 -12.05 9.65
CA VAL A 230 8.62 -11.04 10.69
C VAL A 230 9.69 -9.97 10.56
N ALA A 231 9.27 -8.71 10.40
CA ALA A 231 10.12 -7.54 10.31
C ALA A 231 9.78 -6.55 11.44
N ASP A 232 10.64 -5.54 11.63
CA ASP A 232 10.43 -4.51 12.67
C ASP A 232 9.14 -3.70 12.42
N ASP A 233 8.75 -3.55 11.14
CA ASP A 233 7.61 -2.75 10.71
C ASP A 233 6.36 -3.59 10.37
N GLY A 234 6.43 -4.92 10.49
CA GLY A 234 5.29 -5.74 10.11
C GLY A 234 5.50 -7.24 9.95
N LEU A 235 4.45 -7.89 9.45
CA LEU A 235 4.39 -9.33 9.19
C LEU A 235 4.19 -9.57 7.69
N VAL A 236 4.85 -10.58 7.12
CA VAL A 236 4.72 -10.93 5.69
C VAL A 236 4.22 -12.36 5.55
N TYR A 237 3.26 -12.54 4.66
CA TYR A 237 2.68 -13.82 4.28
C TYR A 237 2.85 -14.01 2.77
N VAL A 238 3.34 -15.16 2.34
CA VAL A 238 3.62 -15.44 0.92
C VAL A 238 2.72 -16.57 0.44
N ARG A 239 1.99 -16.33 -0.64
CA ARG A 239 1.10 -17.33 -1.26
C ARG A 239 1.34 -17.33 -2.77
N GLY A 240 2.11 -18.31 -3.24
CA GLY A 240 2.51 -18.39 -4.64
C GLY A 240 3.38 -17.19 -5.05
N PRO A 241 3.02 -16.44 -6.11
CA PRO A 241 3.80 -15.29 -6.58
C PRO A 241 3.46 -13.98 -5.85
N LEU A 242 2.51 -13.99 -4.92
CA LEU A 242 2.03 -12.81 -4.21
C LEU A 242 2.50 -12.84 -2.75
N ALA A 243 2.80 -11.65 -2.24
CA ALA A 243 3.08 -11.42 -0.84
C ALA A 243 2.08 -10.42 -0.28
N LEU A 244 1.66 -10.65 0.96
CA LEU A 244 0.83 -9.75 1.75
C LEU A 244 1.66 -9.29 2.94
N LYS A 245 1.87 -7.98 3.07
CA LYS A 245 2.53 -7.35 4.22
C LYS A 245 1.52 -6.61 5.08
N LEU A 246 1.52 -6.92 6.37
CA LEU A 246 0.79 -6.21 7.41
C LEU A 246 1.74 -5.23 8.08
N PHE A 247 1.60 -3.95 7.80
CA PHE A 247 2.35 -2.91 8.49
C PHE A 247 1.72 -2.61 9.84
N THR A 248 2.56 -2.40 10.85
CA THR A 248 2.14 -2.03 12.20
C THR A 248 2.59 -0.62 12.57
N ASP A 249 2.03 -0.08 13.65
CA ASP A 249 2.56 1.12 14.30
C ASP A 249 3.99 0.89 14.85
N GLU A 250 4.65 1.96 15.32
CA GLU A 250 6.00 1.90 15.93
C GLU A 250 6.08 0.97 17.16
N GLY A 251 4.94 0.58 17.72
CA GLY A 251 4.84 -0.35 18.85
C GLY A 251 4.52 -1.80 18.46
N GLY A 252 4.31 -2.11 17.17
CA GLY A 252 3.87 -3.42 16.70
C GLY A 252 2.47 -3.83 17.19
N SER A 253 1.69 -2.89 17.73
CA SER A 253 0.49 -3.17 18.53
C SER A 253 -0.79 -3.06 17.72
N ALA A 254 -0.81 -2.16 16.74
CA ALA A 254 -1.94 -1.90 15.88
C ALA A 254 -1.53 -2.02 14.41
N LEU A 255 -2.46 -2.53 13.60
CA LEU A 255 -2.32 -2.51 12.15
C LEU A 255 -2.41 -1.06 11.67
N SER A 256 -1.45 -0.62 10.87
CA SER A 256 -1.53 0.66 10.15
C SER A 256 -2.08 0.43 8.74
N THR A 257 -1.56 -0.55 8.02
CA THR A 257 -1.86 -0.77 6.60
C THR A 257 -1.67 -2.23 6.21
N LEU A 258 -2.44 -2.70 5.24
CA LEU A 258 -2.25 -3.97 4.54
C LEU A 258 -1.84 -3.67 3.10
N GLU A 259 -0.79 -4.33 2.63
CA GLU A 259 -0.32 -4.21 1.24
C GLU A 259 -0.18 -5.59 0.61
N VAL A 260 -0.66 -5.74 -0.62
CA VAL A 260 -0.40 -6.93 -1.45
C VAL A 260 0.40 -6.53 -2.67
N TYR A 261 1.45 -7.29 -2.98
CA TYR A 261 2.37 -7.06 -4.09
C TYR A 261 2.92 -8.36 -4.66
N TRP A 262 3.55 -8.28 -5.83
CA TRP A 262 4.26 -9.41 -6.44
C TRP A 262 5.57 -9.69 -5.70
N ALA A 263 5.70 -10.87 -5.11
CA ALA A 263 6.86 -11.24 -4.29
C ALA A 263 8.19 -11.29 -5.08
N ALA A 264 8.12 -11.43 -6.41
CA ALA A 264 9.30 -11.39 -7.28
C ALA A 264 9.80 -9.96 -7.57
N SER A 265 9.04 -8.94 -7.18
CA SER A 265 9.34 -7.52 -7.41
C SER A 265 10.04 -6.85 -6.22
N SER A 266 10.14 -7.53 -5.06
CA SER A 266 10.73 -7.01 -3.81
C SER A 266 12.20 -7.38 -3.60
#